data_AF-A0AAD4RUN3-F1
#
_entry.id   AF-A0AAD4RUN3-F1
#
_cell.length_a   1.000
_cell.length_b   1.000
_cell.length_c   1.000
_cell.angle_alpha   90.00
_cell.angle_beta   90.00
_cell.angle_gamma   90.00
#
_symmetry.space_group_name_H-M   'P 1'
#
loop_
_entity.id
_entity.type
_entity.pdbx_description
1 polymer ?
#
loop_
_entity_poly.entity_id
_entity_poly.type
_entity_poly.pdbx_seq_one_letter_code
_entity_poly.pdbx_strand_id
1 'polypeptide(L)'
;MDSYSSPRIKTNNFFHYALFFLLIASHVSVTVSAQLKRPVNGTLEVVLVDAKGLGDTERFSGGIDPYAVIKYKSHERNSTVAKGAGSKPVWNEKFSFRVQYPDNTGANGYKLILDIWDKDSFTADDFIGETVIYVDDLLALGVEKGKAEMRPTKYRVVASDKSYNGEIRVALSFVPIR
;
A
#
# COMPACT_ATOMS: atom_id res chain seq x y z
N MET A 1 -4.69 -25.55 -49.18
CA MET A 1 -3.68 -24.48 -49.28
C MET A 1 -4.36 -23.13 -49.25
N ASP A 2 -4.72 -22.49 -48.15
CA ASP A 2 -5.08 -22.87 -46.78
C ASP A 2 -5.94 -21.71 -46.26
N SER A 3 -7.05 -22.01 -45.59
CA SER A 3 -7.97 -21.02 -45.04
C SER A 3 -7.37 -20.34 -43.81
N TYR A 4 -7.19 -19.02 -43.88
CA TYR A 4 -6.78 -18.18 -42.74
C TYR A 4 -7.90 -18.17 -41.67
N SER A 5 -7.71 -18.93 -40.58
CA SER A 5 -8.51 -18.81 -39.37
C SER A 5 -7.96 -17.67 -38.51
N SER A 6 -8.75 -16.60 -38.33
CA SER A 6 -8.43 -15.48 -37.44
C SER A 6 -8.37 -15.94 -35.97
N PRO A 7 -7.33 -15.59 -35.20
CA PRO A 7 -7.25 -15.94 -33.79
C PRO A 7 -8.23 -15.06 -32.99
N ARG A 8 -9.27 -15.69 -32.45
CA ARG A 8 -10.13 -15.08 -31.42
C ARG A 8 -9.26 -14.74 -30.20
N ILE A 9 -8.99 -13.46 -30.01
CA ILE A 9 -8.41 -12.91 -28.79
C ILE A 9 -9.39 -13.23 -27.66
N LYS A 10 -9.02 -14.18 -26.79
CA LYS A 10 -9.72 -14.41 -25.52
C LYS A 10 -9.49 -13.17 -24.67
N THR A 11 -10.47 -12.28 -24.60
CA THR A 11 -10.46 -11.15 -23.66
C THR A 11 -10.43 -11.71 -22.24
N ASN A 12 -9.39 -11.35 -21.49
CA ASN A 12 -9.14 -11.85 -20.15
C ASN A 12 -10.22 -11.38 -19.18
N ASN A 13 -11.06 -12.30 -18.71
CA ASN A 13 -12.09 -12.08 -17.68
C ASN A 13 -11.56 -11.41 -16.40
N PHE A 14 -10.25 -11.54 -16.12
CA PHE A 14 -9.61 -10.95 -14.93
C PHE A 14 -9.75 -9.41 -14.86
N PHE A 15 -9.69 -8.72 -16.00
CA PHE A 15 -9.83 -7.25 -16.04
C PHE A 15 -11.25 -6.80 -15.71
N HIS A 16 -12.27 -7.58 -16.11
CA HIS A 16 -13.66 -7.21 -15.88
C HIS A 16 -14.03 -7.34 -14.40
N TYR A 17 -13.54 -8.39 -13.72
CA TYR A 17 -13.76 -8.54 -12.28
C TYR A 17 -13.00 -7.48 -11.48
N ALA A 18 -11.73 -7.21 -11.79
CA ALA A 18 -10.96 -6.18 -11.08
C ALA A 18 -11.63 -4.80 -11.17
N LEU A 19 -12.12 -4.43 -12.36
CA LEU A 19 -12.81 -3.16 -12.57
C LEU A 19 -14.17 -3.10 -11.86
N PHE A 20 -14.91 -4.21 -11.85
CA PHE A 20 -16.18 -4.30 -11.14
C PHE A 20 -16.01 -4.24 -9.62
N PHE A 21 -14.98 -4.90 -9.07
CA PHE A 21 -14.63 -4.80 -7.65
C PHE A 21 -14.22 -3.38 -7.26
N LEU A 22 -13.40 -2.70 -8.08
CA LEU A 22 -13.06 -1.30 -7.86
C LEU A 22 -14.30 -0.39 -7.88
N LEU A 23 -15.19 -0.60 -8.85
CA LEU A 23 -16.44 0.18 -8.95
C LEU A 23 -17.34 -0.02 -7.73
N ILE A 24 -17.47 -1.26 -7.24
CA ILE A 24 -18.23 -1.55 -6.02
C ILE A 24 -17.56 -0.92 -4.80
N ALA A 25 -16.24 -1.01 -4.67
CA ALA A 25 -15.52 -0.47 -3.52
C ALA A 25 -15.69 1.06 -3.44
N SER A 26 -15.51 1.76 -4.57
CA SER A 26 -15.82 3.18 -4.68
C SER A 26 -17.29 3.50 -4.33
N HIS A 27 -18.24 2.64 -4.72
CA HIS A 27 -19.65 2.82 -4.38
C HIS A 27 -19.95 2.64 -2.88
N VAL A 28 -19.26 1.73 -2.20
CA VAL A 28 -19.37 1.53 -0.75
C VAL A 28 -18.91 2.79 -0.02
N SER A 29 -17.74 3.31 -0.36
CA SER A 29 -17.20 4.54 0.25
C SER A 29 -18.14 5.74 0.09
N VAL A 30 -18.72 5.93 -1.11
CA VAL A 30 -19.67 7.02 -1.35
C VAL A 30 -20.96 6.84 -0.54
N THR A 31 -21.52 5.63 -0.51
CA THR A 31 -22.76 5.36 0.22
C THR A 31 -22.58 5.52 1.73
N VAL A 32 -21.52 4.97 2.31
CA VAL A 32 -21.28 5.05 3.77
C VAL A 32 -21.07 6.51 4.20
N SER A 33 -20.23 7.26 3.47
CA SER A 33 -19.97 8.67 3.79
C SER A 33 -21.25 9.53 3.73
N ALA A 34 -22.14 9.29 2.77
CA ALA A 34 -23.40 10.03 2.64
C ALA A 34 -24.42 9.76 3.78
N GLN A 35 -24.38 8.59 4.42
CA GLN A 35 -25.30 8.22 5.49
C GLN A 35 -24.83 8.67 6.89
N LEU A 36 -23.56 9.06 7.04
CA LEU A 36 -22.99 9.43 8.33
C LEU A 36 -23.35 10.86 8.74
N LYS A 37 -24.01 11.00 9.89
CA LYS A 37 -24.33 12.30 10.50
C LYS A 37 -23.13 13.00 11.12
N ARG A 38 -22.08 12.24 11.47
CA ARG A 38 -20.84 12.73 12.06
C ARG A 38 -19.67 11.84 11.62
N PRO A 39 -18.46 12.39 11.51
CA PRO A 39 -17.26 11.60 11.28
C PRO A 39 -17.04 10.58 12.40
N VAL A 40 -16.53 9.41 12.03
CA VAL A 40 -16.20 8.30 12.93
C VAL A 40 -14.68 8.25 13.06
N ASN A 41 -14.20 8.28 14.31
CA ASN A 41 -12.78 8.08 14.59
C ASN A 41 -12.49 6.59 14.74
N GLY A 42 -11.27 6.18 14.40
CA GLY A 42 -10.82 4.81 14.63
C GLY A 42 -9.30 4.67 14.52
N THR A 43 -8.85 3.43 14.57
CA THR A 43 -7.43 3.08 14.46
C THR A 43 -7.19 2.31 13.16
N LEU A 44 -6.32 2.85 12.31
CA LEU A 44 -5.74 2.15 11.16
C LEU A 44 -4.47 1.47 11.63
N GLU A 45 -4.44 0.14 11.54
CA GLU A 45 -3.26 -0.67 11.80
C GLU A 45 -2.58 -1.04 10.47
N VAL A 46 -1.26 -0.90 10.42
CA VAL A 46 -0.42 -1.22 9.27
C VAL A 46 0.59 -2.25 9.71
N VAL A 47 0.54 -3.44 9.13
CA VAL A 47 1.55 -4.48 9.33
C VAL A 47 2.48 -4.51 8.13
N LEU A 48 3.69 -4.01 8.32
CA LEU A 48 4.78 -4.07 7.34
C LEU A 48 5.44 -5.45 7.42
N VAL A 49 5.27 -6.26 6.38
CA VAL A 49 5.71 -7.66 6.40
C VAL A 49 7.14 -7.79 5.88
N ASP A 50 7.31 -7.63 4.57
CA ASP A 50 8.60 -7.76 3.88
C ASP A 50 8.60 -6.97 2.56
N ALA A 51 9.75 -6.89 1.91
CA ALA A 51 9.86 -6.46 0.53
C ALA A 51 10.76 -7.41 -0.25
N LYS A 52 10.64 -7.40 -1.58
CA LYS A 52 11.41 -8.26 -2.49
C LYS A 52 11.74 -7.53 -3.78
N GLY A 53 12.95 -7.78 -4.28
CA GLY A 53 13.41 -7.22 -5.55
C GLY A 53 13.65 -5.72 -5.49
N LEU A 54 14.03 -5.21 -4.32
CA LEU A 54 14.44 -3.81 -4.15
C LEU A 54 15.80 -3.61 -4.83
N GLY A 55 15.89 -2.65 -5.74
CA GLY A 55 17.11 -2.24 -6.43
C GLY A 55 17.56 -3.19 -7.55
N ASP A 56 18.30 -2.63 -8.52
CA ASP A 56 19.11 -3.37 -9.51
C ASP A 56 20.29 -4.05 -8.79
N THR A 57 19.98 -5.13 -8.08
CA THR A 57 20.91 -5.91 -7.26
C THR A 57 21.98 -6.67 -8.05
N GLU A 58 22.04 -6.52 -9.38
CA GLU A 58 23.08 -7.13 -10.20
C GLU A 58 24.40 -6.33 -10.23
N ARG A 59 24.43 -5.05 -9.79
CA ARG A 59 25.65 -4.21 -9.91
C ARG A 59 26.49 -4.03 -8.66
N PHE A 60 25.95 -4.26 -7.46
CA PHE A 60 26.68 -4.01 -6.23
C PHE A 60 26.58 -5.19 -5.27
N SER A 61 27.71 -5.85 -5.05
CA SER A 61 27.94 -6.79 -3.97
C SER A 61 27.98 -6.14 -2.57
N GLY A 62 27.58 -4.86 -2.47
CA GLY A 62 27.37 -4.13 -1.21
C GLY A 62 25.88 -4.10 -0.94
N GLY A 63 25.44 -4.90 0.05
CA GLY A 63 24.03 -5.04 0.38
C GLY A 63 23.43 -3.74 0.92
N ILE A 64 22.21 -3.44 0.49
CA ILE A 64 21.37 -2.38 1.09
C ILE A 64 20.89 -2.80 2.49
N ASP A 65 20.70 -1.82 3.36
CA ASP A 65 20.17 -1.89 4.72
C ASP A 65 18.81 -1.17 4.79
N PRO A 66 17.73 -1.72 4.21
CA PRO A 66 16.52 -0.95 3.97
C PRO A 66 15.69 -0.72 5.23
N TYR A 67 15.07 0.45 5.32
CA TYR A 67 14.00 0.79 6.27
C TYR A 67 12.85 1.48 5.57
N ALA A 68 11.65 1.40 6.15
CA ALA A 68 10.45 2.02 5.63
C ALA A 68 10.01 3.21 6.48
N VAL A 69 9.57 4.29 5.84
CA VAL A 69 8.89 5.44 6.45
C VAL A 69 7.42 5.38 6.04
N ILE A 70 6.55 5.05 6.99
CA ILE A 70 5.10 4.95 6.79
C ILE A 70 4.47 6.28 7.16
N LYS A 71 3.80 6.90 6.19
CA LYS A 71 3.20 8.23 6.31
C LYS A 71 1.69 8.16 6.11
N TYR A 72 0.95 8.75 7.04
CA TYR A 72 -0.48 8.97 6.92
C TYR A 72 -0.82 10.39 7.38
N LYS A 73 -1.23 11.23 6.44
CA LYS A 73 -1.41 12.68 6.65
C LYS A 73 -0.12 13.30 7.22
N SER A 74 -0.22 14.00 8.35
CA SER A 74 0.91 14.63 9.04
C SER A 74 1.70 13.69 9.97
N HIS A 75 1.37 12.40 10.01
CA HIS A 75 1.99 11.45 10.91
C HIS A 75 2.93 10.53 10.16
N GLU A 76 4.12 10.33 10.71
CA GLU A 76 5.14 9.42 10.18
C GLU A 76 5.55 8.40 11.25
N ARG A 77 5.90 7.19 10.79
CA ARG A 77 6.43 6.09 11.60
C ARG A 77 7.53 5.40 10.81
N ASN A 78 8.67 5.16 11.43
CA ASN A 78 9.78 4.47 10.78
C ASN A 78 9.84 3.03 11.27
N SER A 79 10.15 2.11 10.35
CA SER A 79 10.51 0.75 10.72
C SER A 79 11.92 0.67 11.31
N THR A 80 12.27 -0.48 11.86
CA THR A 80 13.67 -0.81 12.06
C THR A 80 14.42 -0.93 10.73
N VAL A 81 15.74 -0.74 10.80
CA VAL A 81 16.65 -0.94 9.67
C VAL A 81 16.93 -2.43 9.52
N ALA A 82 16.63 -3.00 8.36
CA ALA A 82 16.90 -4.39 8.03
C ALA A 82 18.36 -4.58 7.59
N LYS A 83 19.29 -4.45 8.55
CA LYS A 83 20.74 -4.53 8.29
C LYS A 83 21.15 -5.86 7.66
N GLY A 84 21.95 -5.78 6.60
CA GLY A 84 22.46 -6.90 5.83
C GLY A 84 21.40 -7.67 5.06
N ALA A 85 20.17 -7.16 4.97
CA ALA A 85 19.07 -7.90 4.35
C ALA A 85 19.05 -7.80 2.82
N GLY A 86 19.73 -6.81 2.23
CA GLY A 86 19.78 -6.61 0.80
C GLY A 86 18.38 -6.40 0.21
N SER A 87 18.13 -6.95 -0.98
CA SER A 87 16.87 -6.74 -1.71
C SER A 87 15.65 -7.49 -1.18
N LYS A 88 15.78 -8.22 -0.07
CA LYS A 88 14.72 -9.07 0.50
C LYS A 88 14.54 -8.84 2.01
N PRO A 89 14.33 -7.60 2.47
CA PRO A 89 14.15 -7.32 3.89
C PRO A 89 12.85 -7.87 4.44
N VAL A 90 12.88 -8.26 5.71
CA VAL A 90 11.72 -8.73 6.47
C VAL A 90 11.66 -7.91 7.75
N TRP A 91 10.55 -7.21 7.97
CA TRP A 91 10.34 -6.38 9.16
C TRP A 91 9.37 -7.04 10.13
N ASN A 92 8.21 -7.50 9.66
CA ASN A 92 7.10 -7.98 10.50
C ASN A 92 6.73 -6.99 11.62
N GLU A 93 6.69 -5.70 11.28
CA GLU A 93 6.44 -4.62 12.23
C GLU A 93 5.03 -4.08 12.10
N LYS A 94 4.51 -3.54 13.20
CA LYS A 94 3.13 -3.08 13.32
C LYS A 94 3.07 -1.63 13.74
N PHE A 95 2.36 -0.83 12.96
CA PHE A 95 2.16 0.60 13.19
C PHE A 95 0.67 0.91 13.33
N SER A 96 0.36 2.01 14.02
CA SER A 96 -1.03 2.43 14.23
C SER A 96 -1.18 3.94 14.04
N PHE A 97 -2.22 4.32 13.31
CA PHE A 97 -2.57 5.72 13.04
C PHE A 97 -4.01 5.97 13.50
N ARG A 98 -4.24 7.13 14.13
CA ARG A 98 -5.60 7.61 14.36
C ARG A 98 -6.15 8.17 13.06
N VAL A 99 -7.33 7.71 12.70
CA VAL A 99 -7.99 8.09 11.44
C VAL A 99 -9.42 8.49 11.71
N GLN A 100 -9.97 9.30 10.81
CA GLN A 100 -11.35 9.77 10.84
C GLN A 100 -11.97 9.51 9.47
N TYR A 101 -13.23 9.06 9.46
CA TYR A 101 -13.98 8.77 8.24
C TYR A 101 -15.47 9.19 8.35
N PRO A 102 -16.03 9.90 7.37
CA PRO A 102 -15.31 10.60 6.32
C PRO A 102 -14.50 11.78 6.91
N ASP A 103 -13.43 12.16 6.23
CA ASP A 103 -12.65 13.36 6.49
C ASP A 103 -12.89 14.40 5.38
N ASN A 104 -12.75 15.68 5.73
CA ASN A 104 -13.01 16.84 4.87
C ASN A 104 -11.86 17.13 3.89
N THR A 105 -10.85 16.27 3.82
CA THR A 105 -9.65 16.43 2.98
C THR A 105 -9.81 15.83 1.57
N GLY A 106 -10.98 15.27 1.26
CA GLY A 106 -11.29 14.68 -0.04
C GLY A 106 -10.50 13.39 -0.31
N ALA A 107 -10.47 12.93 -1.57
CA ALA A 107 -9.84 11.67 -1.95
C ALA A 107 -8.34 11.59 -1.62
N ASN A 108 -7.65 12.74 -1.56
CA ASN A 108 -6.24 12.79 -1.19
C ASN A 108 -5.97 12.53 0.30
N GLY A 109 -7.02 12.60 1.15
CA GLY A 109 -6.93 12.41 2.59
C GLY A 109 -6.69 10.98 3.06
N TYR A 110 -6.92 10.00 2.18
CA TYR A 110 -6.89 8.57 2.52
C TYR A 110 -5.69 7.86 1.90
N LYS A 111 -4.57 8.58 1.69
CA LYS A 111 -3.32 8.02 1.20
C LYS A 111 -2.44 7.55 2.36
N LEU A 112 -2.12 6.27 2.38
CA LEU A 112 -1.04 5.69 3.16
C LEU A 112 0.18 5.56 2.24
N ILE A 113 1.25 6.29 2.54
CA ILE A 113 2.47 6.30 1.75
C ILE A 113 3.53 5.51 2.51
N LEU A 114 4.26 4.64 1.82
CA LEU A 114 5.41 3.95 2.39
C LEU A 114 6.63 4.23 1.50
N ASP A 115 7.56 4.99 2.04
CA ASP A 115 8.85 5.24 1.40
C ASP A 115 9.86 4.23 1.91
N ILE A 116 10.67 3.66 1.02
CA ILE A 116 11.75 2.73 1.36
C ILE A 116 13.06 3.45 1.12
N TRP A 117 13.95 3.37 2.11
CA TRP A 117 15.24 4.04 2.15
C TRP A 117 16.33 3.04 2.48
N ASP A 118 17.53 3.24 1.93
CA ASP A 118 18.74 2.53 2.32
C ASP A 118 19.45 3.30 3.44
N LYS A 119 19.82 2.60 4.52
CA LYS A 119 20.51 3.22 5.66
C LYS A 119 22.00 3.24 5.42
N ASP A 120 22.55 4.42 5.17
CA ASP A 120 23.99 4.62 5.12
C ASP A 120 24.57 5.09 6.45
N SER A 121 25.81 4.65 6.75
CA SER A 121 26.49 4.98 8.01
C SER A 121 27.22 6.32 8.00
N PHE A 122 27.60 6.83 6.82
CA PHE A 122 28.45 8.03 6.67
C PHE A 122 27.96 9.02 5.60
N THR A 123 26.94 8.67 4.83
CA THR A 123 26.30 9.47 3.78
C THR A 123 24.83 9.72 4.13
N ALA A 124 24.16 10.56 3.34
CA ALA A 124 22.71 10.65 3.41
C ALA A 124 22.09 9.32 2.98
N ASP A 125 20.97 8.94 3.60
CA ASP A 125 20.24 7.73 3.25
C ASP A 125 19.70 7.82 1.81
N ASP A 126 19.83 6.73 1.04
CA ASP A 126 19.42 6.69 -0.37
C ASP A 126 17.95 6.27 -0.50
N PHE A 127 17.17 7.04 -1.26
CA PHE A 127 15.78 6.69 -1.54
C PHE A 127 15.70 5.52 -2.54
N ILE A 128 15.06 4.43 -2.12
CA ILE A 128 14.87 3.23 -2.95
C ILE A 128 13.57 3.32 -3.75
N GLY A 129 12.47 3.73 -3.12
CA GLY A 129 11.19 3.83 -3.80
C GLY A 129 10.00 4.04 -2.88
N GLU A 130 8.85 4.32 -3.48
CA GLU A 130 7.59 4.64 -2.81
C GLU A 130 6.52 3.62 -3.20
N THR A 131 5.61 3.34 -2.26
CA THR A 131 4.30 2.80 -2.56
C THR A 131 3.19 3.64 -1.94
N VAL A 132 2.06 3.75 -2.63
CA VAL A 132 0.89 4.49 -2.17
C VAL A 132 -0.30 3.54 -2.13
N ILE A 133 -0.94 3.45 -0.96
CA ILE A 133 -2.13 2.63 -0.72
C ILE A 133 -3.28 3.55 -0.34
N TYR A 134 -4.38 3.47 -1.07
CA TYR A 134 -5.62 4.17 -0.72
C TYR A 134 -6.40 3.32 0.28
N VAL A 135 -6.79 3.92 1.40
CA VAL A 135 -7.46 3.22 2.51
C VAL A 135 -8.93 3.61 2.68
N ASP A 136 -9.47 4.46 1.82
CA ASP A 136 -10.87 4.93 1.86
C ASP A 136 -11.88 3.78 1.96
N ASP A 137 -11.74 2.78 1.10
CA ASP A 137 -12.64 1.61 1.08
C ASP A 137 -12.51 0.76 2.34
N LEU A 138 -11.29 0.59 2.85
CA LEU A 138 -11.04 -0.11 4.12
C LEU A 138 -11.71 0.63 5.29
N LEU A 139 -11.59 1.96 5.32
CA LEU A 139 -12.21 2.77 6.38
C LEU A 139 -13.73 2.71 6.28
N ALA A 140 -14.29 2.89 5.10
CA ALA A 140 -15.73 2.82 4.85
C ALA A 140 -16.32 1.48 5.31
N LEU A 141 -15.70 0.38 4.89
CA LEU A 141 -16.10 -0.97 5.27
C LEU A 141 -16.01 -1.20 6.78
N GLY A 142 -14.98 -0.67 7.44
CA GLY A 142 -14.85 -0.84 8.88
C GLY A 142 -15.83 0.03 9.67
N VAL A 143 -16.23 1.19 9.17
CA VAL A 143 -17.34 1.97 9.75
C VAL A 143 -18.66 1.22 9.60
N GLU A 144 -18.93 0.65 8.42
CA GLU A 144 -20.17 -0.10 8.15
C GLU A 144 -20.25 -1.39 8.98
N LYS A 145 -19.17 -2.18 9.04
CA LYS A 145 -19.15 -3.53 9.61
C LYS A 145 -18.57 -3.61 11.03
N GLY A 146 -18.06 -2.51 11.56
CA GLY A 146 -17.38 -2.43 12.86
C GLY A 146 -15.92 -2.91 12.86
N LYS A 147 -15.44 -3.50 11.77
CA LYS A 147 -14.04 -3.84 11.50
C LYS A 147 -13.86 -4.14 10.01
N ALA A 148 -12.71 -3.76 9.45
CA ALA A 148 -12.29 -4.23 8.14
C ALA A 148 -10.80 -4.61 8.15
N GLU A 149 -10.45 -5.58 7.31
CA GLU A 149 -9.09 -6.12 7.22
C GLU A 149 -8.73 -6.43 5.77
N MET A 150 -7.48 -6.15 5.42
CA MET A 150 -6.82 -6.58 4.21
C MET A 150 -5.64 -7.45 4.63
N ARG A 151 -5.65 -8.71 4.16
CA ARG A 151 -4.53 -9.63 4.36
C ARG A 151 -3.24 -9.06 3.75
N PRO A 152 -2.05 -9.57 4.15
CA PRO A 152 -0.80 -9.18 3.53
C PRO A 152 -0.86 -9.23 2.00
N THR A 153 -0.84 -8.06 1.38
CA THR A 153 -0.99 -7.88 -0.06
C THR A 153 0.27 -7.23 -0.62
N LYS A 154 0.65 -7.62 -1.83
CA LYS A 154 1.82 -7.08 -2.53
C LYS A 154 1.46 -5.76 -3.21
N TYR A 155 2.29 -4.76 -3.00
CA TYR A 155 2.21 -3.46 -3.65
C TYR A 155 3.50 -3.21 -4.41
N ARG A 156 3.39 -2.53 -5.56
CA ARG A 156 4.56 -2.15 -6.35
C ARG A 156 5.30 -1.03 -5.63
N VAL A 157 6.62 -1.14 -5.63
CA VAL A 157 7.54 -0.08 -5.22
C VAL A 157 7.99 0.63 -6.50
N VAL A 158 7.93 1.96 -6.49
CA VAL A 158 8.26 2.80 -7.65
C VAL A 158 9.40 3.74 -7.27
N ALA A 159 10.49 3.70 -8.02
CA ALA A 159 11.63 4.58 -7.82
C ALA A 159 11.36 6.02 -8.29
N SER A 160 12.27 6.94 -8.00
CA SER A 160 12.15 8.36 -8.36
C SER A 160 11.98 8.60 -9.86
N ASP A 161 12.63 7.78 -10.69
CA ASP A 161 12.55 7.80 -12.15
C ASP A 161 11.28 7.14 -12.71
N LYS A 162 10.34 6.77 -11.84
CA LYS A 162 9.07 6.08 -12.13
C LYS A 162 9.24 4.64 -12.63
N SER A 163 10.43 4.07 -12.53
CA SER A 163 10.64 2.64 -12.81
C SER A 163 10.10 1.77 -11.69
N TYR A 164 9.77 0.52 -12.05
CA TYR A 164 9.40 -0.50 -11.07
C TYR A 164 10.64 -0.96 -10.30
N ASN A 165 10.58 -0.90 -8.97
CA ASN A 165 11.71 -1.24 -8.10
C ASN A 165 11.34 -2.27 -7.03
N GLY A 166 10.65 -3.33 -7.46
CA GLY A 166 10.27 -4.44 -6.61
C GLY A 166 8.88 -4.31 -5.98
N GLU A 167 8.63 -5.12 -4.96
CA GLU A 167 7.35 -5.23 -4.29
C GLU A 167 7.50 -5.21 -2.77
N ILE A 168 6.51 -4.63 -2.09
CA ILE A 168 6.39 -4.57 -0.63
C ILE A 168 5.08 -5.22 -0.21
N ARG A 169 5.12 -6.02 0.87
CA ARG A 169 3.92 -6.67 1.42
C ARG A 169 3.45 -5.96 2.68
N VAL A 170 2.19 -5.54 2.65
CA VAL A 170 1.53 -4.81 3.74
C VAL A 170 0.17 -5.44 4.02
N ALA A 171 -0.16 -5.64 5.30
CA ALA A 171 -1.53 -5.91 5.73
C ALA A 171 -2.10 -4.67 6.42
N LEU A 172 -3.40 -4.45 6.27
CA LEU A 172 -4.08 -3.29 6.83
C LEU A 172 -5.30 -3.74 7.62
N SER A 173 -5.60 -3.08 8.72
CA SER A 173 -6.91 -3.23 9.37
C SER A 173 -7.40 -1.91 9.93
N PHE A 174 -8.71 -1.78 10.01
CA PHE A 174 -9.35 -0.61 10.60
C PHE A 174 -10.44 -1.03 11.59
N VAL A 175 -10.42 -0.39 12.76
CA VAL A 175 -11.42 -0.56 13.82
C VAL A 175 -11.89 0.82 14.27
N PRO A 176 -13.21 1.14 14.13
CA PRO A 176 -13.80 2.33 14.73
C PRO A 176 -13.67 2.34 16.25
N ILE A 177 -13.40 3.51 16.83
CA ILE A 177 -13.50 3.74 18.26
C ILE A 177 -14.96 4.12 18.55
N ARG A 178 -15.57 3.41 19.50
CA ARG A 178 -16.95 3.66 19.94
C ARG A 178 -17.01 4.76 20.99
#